data_AF-S4NY61-F1
#
_entry.id   AF-S4NY61-F1
#
_cell.length_a   1.000
_cell.length_b   1.000
_cell.length_c   1.000
_cell.angle_alpha   90.00
_cell.angle_beta   90.00
_cell.angle_gamma   90.00
#
_symmetry.space_group_name_H-M   'P 1'
#
loop_
_entity.id
_entity.type
_entity.pdbx_description
1 polymer ?
#
loop_
_entity_poly.entity_id
_entity_poly.type
_entity_poly.pdbx_seq_one_letter_code
_entity_poly.pdbx_strand_id
1 'polypeptide(L)'
;MLSCWFLEEMEKRKLFPTIYNSTTEAKNAVAKRIVYGAVRFPQNFSDALAIRVTEGRVEDDIIDESTISAWIDMSDHQITNFVKLQLHKAYEAFA
;
A
#
# COMPACT_ATOMS: atom_id res chain seq x y z
N MET A 1 2.15 -5.53 14.24
CA MET A 1 2.53 -5.60 12.81
C MET A 1 2.10 -4.31 12.15
N LEU A 2 3.05 -3.58 11.56
CA LEU A 2 2.80 -2.26 10.97
C LEU A 2 1.87 -2.34 9.75
N SER A 3 1.95 -3.44 8.99
CA SER A 3 1.05 -3.70 7.86
C SER A 3 -0.42 -3.84 8.26
N CYS A 4 -0.74 -4.53 9.37
CA CYS A 4 -2.12 -4.67 9.85
C CYS A 4 -2.73 -3.33 10.26
N TRP A 5 -1.96 -2.49 10.97
CA TRP A 5 -2.42 -1.16 11.37
C TRP A 5 -2.71 -0.28 10.14
N PHE A 6 -1.88 -0.35 9.10
CA PHE A 6 -2.16 0.36 7.85
C PHE A 6 -3.47 -0.10 7.19
N LEU A 7 -3.80 -1.39 7.22
CA LEU A 7 -5.08 -1.89 6.71
C LEU A 7 -6.28 -1.34 7.51
N GLU A 8 -6.15 -1.22 8.83
CA GLU A 8 -7.19 -0.60 9.67
C GLU A 8 -7.39 0.89 9.34
N GLU A 9 -6.30 1.63 9.11
CA GLU A 9 -6.37 3.04 8.69
C GLU A 9 -7.00 3.20 7.30
N MET A 10 -6.77 2.26 6.38
CA MET A 10 -7.45 2.22 5.09
C MET A 10 -8.97 2.04 5.26
N GLU A 11 -9.41 1.12 6.09
CA GLU A 11 -10.84 0.85 6.31
C GLU A 11 -11.58 2.05 6.92
N LYS A 12 -10.96 2.73 7.90
CA LYS A 12 -11.48 3.99 8.48
C LYS A 12 -11.73 5.06 7.39
N ARG A 13 -10.96 5.00 6.30
CA ARG A 13 -11.00 5.94 5.16
C ARG A 13 -11.80 5.44 3.97
N LYS A 14 -12.66 4.42 4.18
CA LYS A 14 -13.53 3.81 3.14
C LYS A 14 -12.76 3.11 2.02
N LEU A 15 -11.54 2.66 2.29
CA LEU A 15 -10.80 1.76 1.42
C LEU A 15 -10.91 0.34 2.01
N PHE A 16 -11.67 -0.53 1.35
CA PHE A 16 -11.92 -1.89 1.82
C PHE A 16 -11.02 -2.89 1.06
N PRO A 17 -9.95 -3.42 1.68
CA PRO A 17 -9.00 -4.28 1.00
C PRO A 17 -9.59 -5.66 0.73
N THR A 18 -9.26 -6.24 -0.43
CA THR A 18 -9.48 -7.66 -0.74
C THR A 18 -8.12 -8.34 -0.83
N ILE A 19 -7.94 -9.45 -0.11
CA ILE A 19 -6.67 -10.17 -0.06
C ILE A 19 -6.54 -11.07 -1.29
N TYR A 20 -5.40 -10.97 -1.97
CA TYR A 20 -5.02 -11.81 -3.10
C TYR A 20 -3.75 -12.59 -2.75
N ASN A 21 -3.59 -13.77 -3.36
CA ASN A 21 -2.46 -14.65 -3.07
C ASN A 21 -1.18 -14.20 -3.79
N SER A 22 -1.30 -13.42 -4.86
CA SER A 22 -0.16 -12.93 -5.63
C SER A 22 -0.34 -11.48 -6.09
N THR A 23 0.79 -10.79 -6.27
CA THR A 23 0.79 -9.43 -6.84
C THR A 23 0.22 -9.42 -8.26
N THR A 24 0.48 -10.46 -9.04
CA THR A 24 -0.04 -10.61 -10.41
C THR A 24 -1.55 -10.71 -10.43
N GLU A 25 -2.14 -11.49 -9.53
CA GLU A 25 -3.59 -11.62 -9.38
C GLU A 25 -4.24 -10.27 -9.01
N ALA A 26 -3.68 -9.56 -8.03
CA ALA A 26 -4.17 -8.24 -7.64
C ALA A 26 -4.09 -7.22 -8.79
N LYS A 27 -2.98 -7.19 -9.54
CA LYS A 27 -2.82 -6.34 -10.73
C LYS A 27 -3.83 -6.69 -11.82
N ASN A 28 -4.09 -7.98 -12.05
CA ASN A 28 -5.09 -8.42 -13.01
C ASN A 28 -6.50 -7.99 -12.60
N ALA A 29 -6.82 -7.97 -11.30
CA ALA A 29 -8.10 -7.47 -10.79
C ALA A 29 -8.28 -5.97 -11.06
N VAL A 30 -7.22 -5.18 -10.89
CA VAL A 30 -7.20 -3.74 -11.27
C VAL A 30 -7.40 -3.58 -12.77
N ALA A 31 -6.66 -4.34 -13.60
CA ALA A 31 -6.77 -4.27 -15.05
C ALA A 31 -8.17 -4.65 -15.58
N LYS A 32 -8.86 -5.56 -14.89
CA LYS A 32 -10.25 -5.96 -15.17
C LYS A 32 -11.29 -5.02 -14.54
N ARG A 33 -10.87 -3.95 -13.86
CA ARG A 33 -11.73 -3.00 -13.13
C ARG A 33 -12.64 -3.66 -12.07
N ILE A 34 -12.18 -4.78 -11.50
CA ILE A 34 -12.88 -5.43 -10.37
C ILE A 34 -12.63 -4.63 -9.09
N VAL A 35 -11.44 -4.06 -8.97
CA VAL A 35 -11.02 -3.21 -7.85
C VAL A 35 -10.35 -1.93 -8.39
N TYR A 36 -10.36 -0.86 -7.59
CA TYR A 36 -9.78 0.44 -7.97
C TYR A 36 -8.27 0.53 -7.77
N GLY A 37 -7.68 -0.39 -7.03
CA GLY A 37 -6.24 -0.44 -6.82
C GLY A 37 -5.77 -1.73 -6.16
N ALA A 38 -4.47 -1.96 -6.23
CA ALA A 38 -3.76 -3.05 -5.59
C ALA A 38 -2.60 -2.49 -4.77
N VAL A 39 -2.43 -2.96 -3.55
CA VAL A 39 -1.35 -2.58 -2.64
C VAL A 39 -0.55 -3.83 -2.28
N ARG A 40 0.77 -3.73 -2.28
CA ARG A 40 1.69 -4.80 -1.87
C ARG A 40 2.55 -4.33 -0.72
N PHE A 41 2.55 -5.12 0.34
CA PHE A 41 3.53 -5.06 1.43
C PHE A 41 4.60 -6.12 1.17
N PRO A 42 5.90 -5.76 1.23
CA PRO A 42 6.97 -6.75 1.29
C PRO A 42 6.86 -7.64 2.54
N GLN A 43 7.42 -8.84 2.49
CA GLN A 43 7.31 -9.81 3.59
C GLN A 43 7.96 -9.29 4.88
N ASN A 44 9.10 -8.61 4.76
CA ASN A 44 9.87 -8.08 5.89
C ASN A 44 9.52 -6.60 6.19
N PHE A 45 8.34 -6.13 5.76
CA PHE A 45 7.99 -4.71 5.80
C PHE A 45 8.13 -4.06 7.18
N SER A 46 7.66 -4.72 8.24
CA SER A 46 7.67 -4.12 9.57
C SER A 46 9.10 -3.92 10.09
N ASP A 47 9.97 -4.89 9.86
CA ASP A 47 11.35 -4.88 10.35
C ASP A 47 12.21 -3.91 9.52
N ALA A 48 12.11 -3.99 8.18
CA ALA A 48 12.82 -3.09 7.28
C ALA A 48 12.42 -1.62 7.50
N LEU A 49 11.12 -1.35 7.74
CA LEU A 49 10.65 -0.01 8.04
C LEU A 49 11.19 0.51 9.38
N ALA A 50 11.26 -0.34 10.40
CA ALA A 50 11.82 0.04 11.70
C ALA A 50 13.30 0.48 11.53
N ILE A 51 14.10 -0.32 10.83
CA ILE A 51 15.52 -0.01 10.55
C ILE A 51 15.65 1.31 9.78
N ARG A 52 14.83 1.50 8.74
CA ARG A 52 14.84 2.73 7.93
C ARG A 52 14.52 3.99 8.75
N VAL A 53 13.56 3.90 9.67
CA VAL A 53 13.20 5.02 10.55
C VAL A 53 14.29 5.32 11.57
N THR A 54 14.97 4.29 12.11
CA THR A 54 16.00 4.47 13.14
C THR A 54 17.34 4.94 12.60
N GLU A 55 17.79 4.40 11.47
CA GLU A 55 19.15 4.62 10.96
C GLU A 55 19.23 5.78 9.95
N GLY A 56 18.11 6.12 9.32
CA GLY A 56 18.00 7.21 8.33
C GLY A 56 18.69 6.93 6.99
N ARG A 57 19.92 6.41 7.00
CA ARG A 57 20.67 5.95 5.82
C ARG A 57 20.85 4.43 5.89
N VAL A 58 20.11 3.72 5.06
CA VAL A 58 20.08 2.25 5.00
C VAL A 58 20.47 1.75 3.61
N GLU A 59 20.75 0.45 3.50
CA GLU A 59 21.04 -0.22 2.22
C GLU A 59 19.79 -0.27 1.32
N ASP A 60 20.01 -0.39 0.00
CA ASP A 60 18.94 -0.38 -1.01
C ASP A 60 17.90 -1.49 -0.76
N ASP A 61 18.33 -2.67 -0.30
CA ASP A 61 17.43 -3.78 0.02
C ASP A 61 16.44 -3.41 1.15
N ILE A 62 16.88 -2.66 2.16
CA ILE A 62 16.02 -2.18 3.26
C ILE A 62 15.04 -1.13 2.74
N ILE A 63 15.46 -0.29 1.78
CA ILE A 63 14.56 0.68 1.13
C ILE A 63 13.45 -0.07 0.38
N ASP A 64 13.80 -1.11 -0.38
CA ASP A 64 12.84 -1.89 -1.14
C ASP A 64 11.89 -2.69 -0.24
N GLU A 65 12.41 -3.34 0.81
CA GLU A 65 11.61 -4.10 1.77
C GLU A 65 10.73 -3.22 2.67
N SER A 66 11.10 -1.95 2.89
CA SER A 66 10.29 -0.99 3.65
C SER A 66 9.30 -0.19 2.79
N THR A 67 9.25 -0.40 1.48
CA THR A 67 8.42 0.40 0.57
C THR A 67 7.11 -0.31 0.21
N ILE A 68 5.98 0.35 0.49
CA ILE A 68 4.66 -0.09 0.05
C ILE A 68 4.49 0.27 -1.43
N SER A 69 4.17 -0.71 -2.27
CA SER A 69 3.87 -0.49 -3.69
C SER A 69 2.37 -0.43 -3.92
N ALA A 70 1.91 0.54 -4.72
CA ALA A 70 0.50 0.68 -5.09
C ALA A 70 0.31 0.81 -6.61
N TRP A 71 -0.67 0.10 -7.15
CA TRP A 71 -1.13 0.20 -8.54
C TRP A 71 -2.59 0.63 -8.54
N ILE A 72 -2.92 1.74 -9.18
CA ILE A 72 -4.26 2.34 -9.13
C ILE A 72 -4.82 2.39 -10.54
N ASP A 73 -6.10 2.04 -10.71
CA ASP A 73 -6.82 2.22 -11.96
C ASP A 73 -6.92 3.72 -12.27
N MET A 74 -6.36 4.15 -13.39
CA MET A 74 -6.31 5.55 -13.83
C MET A 74 -7.39 5.88 -14.87
N SER A 75 -8.35 4.98 -15.11
CA SER A 75 -9.38 5.19 -16.13
C SER A 75 -10.48 6.17 -15.71
N ASP A 76 -10.71 6.35 -14.41
CA ASP A 76 -11.60 7.39 -13.86
C ASP A 76 -10.80 8.33 -12.96
N HIS A 77 -10.69 9.60 -13.37
CA HIS A 77 -9.88 10.59 -12.65
C HIS A 77 -10.45 10.93 -11.26
N GLN A 78 -11.77 10.95 -11.08
CA GLN A 78 -12.40 11.28 -9.80
C GLN A 78 -12.12 10.18 -8.77
N ILE A 79 -12.34 8.93 -9.17
CA ILE A 79 -12.07 7.77 -8.31
C ILE A 79 -10.56 7.64 -8.05
N THR A 80 -9.73 7.81 -9.08
CA THR A 80 -8.26 7.79 -8.93
C THR A 80 -7.81 8.79 -7.87
N ASN A 81 -8.29 10.04 -7.97
CA ASN A 81 -7.90 11.09 -7.04
C ASN A 81 -8.38 10.80 -5.61
N PHE A 82 -9.61 10.29 -5.47
CA PHE A 82 -10.12 9.85 -4.18
C PHE A 82 -9.24 8.76 -3.56
N VAL A 83 -8.93 7.69 -4.30
CA VAL A 83 -8.10 6.57 -3.82
C VAL A 83 -6.70 7.05 -3.43
N LYS A 84 -6.05 7.86 -4.27
CA LYS A 84 -4.74 8.45 -3.97
C LYS A 84 -4.76 9.27 -2.68
N LEU A 85 -5.75 10.14 -2.53
CA LEU A 85 -5.88 11.00 -1.35
C LEU A 85 -6.10 10.17 -0.08
N GLN A 86 -6.97 9.15 -0.13
CA GLN A 86 -7.23 8.31 1.05
C GLN A 86 -6.01 7.45 1.41
N LEU A 87 -5.30 6.89 0.41
CA LEU A 87 -4.05 6.15 0.65
C LEU A 87 -2.97 7.05 1.27
N HIS A 88 -2.84 8.28 0.78
CA HIS A 88 -1.88 9.23 1.34
C HIS A 88 -2.22 9.57 2.79
N LYS A 89 -3.49 9.85 3.09
CA LYS A 89 -3.92 10.11 4.47
C LYS A 89 -3.80 8.90 5.38
N ALA A 90 -3.98 7.68 4.85
CA ALA A 90 -3.74 6.44 5.60
C ALA A 90 -2.27 6.32 5.98
N TYR A 91 -1.37 6.67 5.05
CA TYR A 91 0.06 6.72 5.30
C TYR A 91 0.46 7.81 6.31
N GLU A 92 -0.10 9.02 6.23
CA GLU A 92 0.17 10.09 7.20
C GLU A 92 -0.32 9.79 8.62
N ALA A 93 -1.40 9.00 8.77
CA ALA A 93 -1.84 8.56 10.09
C ALA A 93 -0.96 7.45 10.68
N PHE A 94 -0.19 6.80 9.81
CA PHE A 94 0.66 5.67 10.13
C PHE A 94 2.12 6.08 10.40
N ALA A 95 2.66 7.04 9.63
CA ALA A 95 4.06 7.51 9.65
C ALA A 95 4.23 8.77 10.51
#